data_AF-A0A5N4AR63-F1
#
_entry.id   AF-A0A5N4AR63-F1
#
_cell.length_a   1.000
_cell.length_b   1.000
_cell.length_c   1.000
_cell.angle_alpha   90.00
_cell.angle_beta   90.00
_cell.angle_gamma   90.00
#
_symmetry.space_group_name_H-M   'P 1'
#
loop_
_entity.id
_entity.type
_entity.pdbx_description
1 polymer ?
#
loop_
_entity_poly.entity_id
_entity_poly.type
_entity_poly.pdbx_seq_one_letter_code
_entity_poly.pdbx_strand_id
1 'polypeptide(L)'
;METIDEAIRTLDNIDSFLEYVHQVGASHRKVQGFKAEYFWKIEAPFLAAVKQTLGDRYTENVEAIYHITIKFILETLVKGYNNANSPA
;
A
#
# COMPACT_ATOMS: atom_id res chain seq x y z
N MET A 1 4.19 -7.40 9.52
CA MET A 1 4.39 -5.96 9.78
C MET A 1 5.65 -5.43 9.10
N GLU A 2 6.71 -6.24 8.94
CA GLU A 2 7.98 -5.83 8.31
C GLU A 2 7.86 -5.21 6.90
N THR A 3 6.87 -5.61 6.10
CA THR A 3 6.70 -5.13 4.71
C THR A 3 6.34 -3.65 4.62
N ILE A 4 5.49 -3.16 5.53
CA ILE A 4 5.11 -1.74 5.55
C ILE A 4 6.24 -0.89 6.13
N ASP A 5 6.92 -1.41 7.17
CA ASP A 5 8.07 -0.73 7.78
C ASP A 5 9.24 -0.58 6.80
N GLU A 6 9.51 -1.59 5.98
CA GLU A 6 10.57 -1.54 4.97
C GLU A 6 10.21 -0.58 3.83
N ALA A 7 8.94 -0.57 3.39
CA ALA A 7 8.47 0.42 2.41
C ALA A 7 8.62 1.86 2.95
N ILE A 8 8.36 2.09 4.24
CA ILE A 8 8.57 3.40 4.89
C ILE A 8 10.06 3.76 4.94
N ARG A 9 10.96 2.79 5.19
CA ARG A 9 12.42 3.01 5.20
C ARG A 9 12.98 3.42 3.84
N THR A 10 12.35 2.96 2.75
CA THR A 10 12.78 3.29 1.37
C THR A 10 12.08 4.52 0.80
N LEU A 11 11.25 5.24 1.56
CA LEU A 11 10.50 6.41 1.06
C LEU A 11 11.40 7.56 0.55
N ASP A 12 12.66 7.59 0.99
CA ASP A 12 13.68 8.53 0.50
C ASP A 12 14.14 8.22 -0.93
N ASN A 13 13.93 6.98 -1.40
CA ASN A 13 14.17 6.55 -2.77
C ASN A 13 12.86 6.02 -3.40
N ILE A 14 12.21 6.90 -4.15
CA ILE A 14 10.94 6.62 -4.83
C ILE A 14 11.02 5.40 -5.76
N ASP A 15 12.14 5.17 -6.44
CA ASP A 15 12.31 4.06 -7.38
C ASP A 15 12.38 2.73 -6.62
N SER A 16 13.18 2.67 -5.54
CA SER A 16 13.26 1.50 -4.66
C SER A 16 11.92 1.20 -3.99
N PHE A 17 11.22 2.23 -3.53
CA PHE A 17 9.88 2.09 -2.98
C PHE A 17 8.91 1.47 -3.99
N LEU A 18 8.87 2.02 -5.21
CA LEU A 18 7.97 1.53 -6.25
C LEU A 18 8.28 0.09 -6.63
N GLU A 19 9.56 -0.25 -6.83
CA GLU A 19 9.97 -1.62 -7.13
C GLU A 19 9.53 -2.59 -6.03
N TYR A 20 9.77 -2.23 -4.76
CA TYR A 20 9.38 -3.04 -3.63
C TYR A 20 7.87 -3.27 -3.57
N VAL A 21 7.06 -2.21 -3.67
CA VAL A 21 5.59 -2.33 -3.63
C VAL A 21 5.07 -3.14 -4.82
N HIS A 22 5.68 -3.02 -6.01
CA HIS A 22 5.37 -3.87 -7.15
C HIS A 22 5.66 -5.35 -6.86
N GLN A 23 6.82 -5.67 -6.28
CA GLN A 23 7.18 -7.04 -5.91
C GLN A 23 6.23 -7.62 -4.86
N VAL A 24 5.84 -6.83 -3.87
CA VAL A 24 4.83 -7.24 -2.86
C VAL A 24 3.49 -7.54 -3.54
N GLY A 25 3.04 -6.66 -4.45
CA GLY A 25 1.85 -6.89 -5.26
C GLY A 25 1.91 -8.21 -6.02
N ALA A 26 3.01 -8.46 -6.74
CA ALA A 26 3.23 -9.69 -7.49
C ALA A 26 3.26 -10.94 -6.57
N SER A 27 3.83 -10.84 -5.37
CA SER A 27 3.96 -11.97 -4.45
C SER A 27 2.60 -12.54 -3.99
N HIS A 28 1.55 -11.73 -3.96
CA HIS A 28 0.19 -12.16 -3.59
C HIS A 28 -0.44 -13.10 -4.62
N ARG A 29 0.13 -13.23 -5.83
CA ARG A 29 -0.26 -14.27 -6.80
C ARG A 29 -0.04 -15.69 -6.28
N LYS A 30 0.87 -15.86 -5.32
CA LYS A 30 1.12 -17.16 -4.65
C LYS A 30 -0.02 -17.57 -3.72
N VAL A 31 -0.91 -16.63 -3.35
CA VAL A 31 -2.05 -16.90 -2.48
C VAL A 31 -3.23 -17.36 -3.34
N GLN A 32 -3.63 -18.61 -3.17
CA GLN A 32 -4.74 -19.20 -3.93
C GLN A 32 -6.04 -18.42 -3.73
N GLY A 33 -6.72 -18.07 -4.83
CA GLY A 33 -8.00 -17.37 -4.79
C GLY A 33 -7.90 -15.87 -4.45
N PHE A 34 -6.69 -15.32 -4.30
CA PHE A 34 -6.52 -13.89 -4.06
C PHE A 34 -6.98 -13.08 -5.28
N LYS A 35 -7.65 -11.96 -5.03
CA LYS A 35 -8.11 -11.03 -6.06
C LYS A 35 -7.52 -9.65 -5.80
N ALA A 36 -7.12 -8.94 -6.85
CA ALA A 36 -6.56 -7.59 -6.71
C ALA A 36 -7.49 -6.62 -5.96
N GLU A 37 -8.81 -6.80 -6.12
CA GLU A 37 -9.84 -6.04 -5.39
C GLU A 37 -9.71 -6.14 -3.86
N TYR A 38 -9.08 -7.21 -3.34
CA TYR A 38 -8.91 -7.40 -1.90
C TYR A 38 -7.90 -6.44 -1.29
N PHE A 39 -6.95 -5.89 -2.06
CA PHE A 39 -6.04 -4.86 -1.56
C PHE A 39 -6.81 -3.63 -1.04
N TRP A 40 -7.87 -3.22 -1.74
CA TRP A 40 -8.69 -2.07 -1.37
C TRP A 40 -9.43 -2.21 -0.04
N LYS A 41 -9.62 -3.44 0.46
CA LYS A 41 -10.27 -3.67 1.76
C LYS A 41 -9.46 -3.12 2.93
N ILE A 42 -8.18 -2.80 2.75
CA ILE A 42 -7.28 -2.30 3.79
C ILE A 42 -7.41 -0.79 3.98
N GLU A 43 -7.92 -0.03 3.00
CA GLU A 43 -7.92 1.44 3.02
C GLU A 43 -8.60 2.02 4.28
N ALA A 44 -9.87 1.67 4.52
CA ALA A 44 -10.62 2.19 5.65
C ALA A 44 -10.06 1.73 7.01
N PRO A 45 -9.73 0.44 7.24
CA PRO A 45 -9.05 0.00 8.46
C PRO A 45 -7.72 0.71 8.72
N PHE A 46 -6.92 0.95 7.68
CA PHE A 46 -5.65 1.66 7.78
C PHE A 46 -5.87 3.11 8.24
N LEU A 47 -6.77 3.85 7.58
CA LEU A 47 -7.06 5.24 7.93
C LEU A 47 -7.65 5.37 9.35
N ALA A 48 -8.51 4.43 9.75
CA ALA A 48 -9.03 4.35 11.11
C ALA A 48 -7.91 4.15 12.13
N ALA A 49 -6.96 3.25 11.85
CA ALA A 49 -5.81 3.01 12.72
C ALA A 49 -4.89 4.23 12.82
N VAL A 50 -4.64 4.94 11.71
CA VAL A 50 -3.86 6.18 11.69
C VAL A 50 -4.54 7.26 12.54
N LYS A 51 -5.84 7.46 12.36
CA LYS A 51 -6.62 8.43 13.14
C LYS A 51 -6.60 8.12 14.63
N GLN A 52 -6.81 6.86 15.00
CA GLN A 52 -6.73 6.40 16.39
C GLN A 52 -5.34 6.62 16.98
N THR A 53 -4.28 6.34 16.21
CA THR A 53 -2.89 6.45 16.68
C THR A 53 -2.45 7.89 16.86
N LEU A 54 -2.88 8.79 15.98
CA LEU A 54 -2.48 10.20 16.01
C LEU A 54 -3.32 11.03 16.99
N GLY A 55 -4.55 10.60 17.31
CA GLY A 55 -5.41 11.29 18.27
C GLY A 55 -5.54 12.78 17.95
N ASP A 56 -5.23 13.64 18.91
CA ASP A 56 -5.29 15.10 18.77
C ASP A 56 -4.34 15.67 17.70
N ARG A 57 -3.35 14.90 17.25
CA ARG A 57 -2.45 15.30 16.15
C ARG A 57 -3.04 15.03 14.77
N TYR A 58 -4.18 14.35 14.70
CA TYR A 58 -4.89 14.07 13.45
C TYR A 58 -5.66 15.31 13.00
N THR A 59 -5.10 16.04 12.05
CA THR A 59 -5.71 17.22 11.44
C THR A 59 -6.25 16.91 10.04
N GLU A 60 -7.08 17.79 9.49
CA GLU A 60 -7.61 17.64 8.11
C GLU A 60 -6.50 17.54 7.06
N ASN A 61 -5.41 18.29 7.23
CA ASN A 61 -4.25 18.19 6.34
C ASN A 61 -3.57 16.82 6.43
N VAL A 62 -3.46 16.28 7.65
CA VAL A 62 -2.89 14.94 7.88
C VAL A 62 -3.81 13.87 7.27
N GLU A 63 -5.12 13.97 7.46
CA GLU A 63 -6.13 13.10 6.83
C GLU A 63 -5.97 13.07 5.30
N ALA A 64 -5.92 14.25 4.67
CA ALA A 64 -5.75 14.37 3.22
C ALA A 64 -4.46 13.70 2.73
N ILE A 65 -3.33 13.90 3.43
CA ILE A 65 -2.05 13.27 3.10
C ILE A 65 -2.19 11.74 3.16
N TYR A 66 -2.72 11.19 4.26
CA TYR A 66 -2.83 9.73 4.41
C TYR A 66 -3.77 9.10 3.39
N HIS A 67 -4.87 9.78 3.01
CA HIS A 67 -5.75 9.34 1.93
C HIS A 67 -5.00 9.23 0.59
N ILE A 68 -4.20 10.24 0.24
CA ILE A 68 -3.41 10.23 -0.99
C ILE A 68 -2.37 9.10 -0.95
N THR A 69 -1.64 8.98 0.16
CA THR A 69 -0.58 8.00 0.32
C THR A 69 -1.09 6.56 0.26
N ILE A 70 -2.17 6.23 0.99
CA ILE A 70 -2.68 4.85 1.01
C ILE A 70 -3.23 4.46 -0.36
N LYS A 71 -3.94 5.38 -1.03
CA LYS A 71 -4.44 5.14 -2.38
C LYS A 71 -3.31 4.85 -3.36
N PHE A 72 -2.25 5.66 -3.32
CA PHE A 72 -1.06 5.44 -4.15
C PHE A 72 -0.40 4.07 -3.91
N ILE A 73 -0.25 3.65 -2.65
CA ILE A 73 0.28 2.33 -2.29
C ILE A 73 -0.60 1.22 -2.86
N LEU A 74 -1.92 1.30 -2.65
CA LEU A 74 -2.87 0.29 -3.10
C LEU A 74 -2.92 0.17 -4.62
N GLU A 75 -2.90 1.29 -5.34
CA GLU A 75 -2.80 1.31 -6.80
C GLU A 75 -1.50 0.66 -7.28
N THR A 76 -0.39 0.90 -6.60
CA THR A 76 0.92 0.33 -6.94
C THR A 76 0.96 -1.19 -6.69
N LEU A 77 0.37 -1.65 -5.58
CA LEU A 77 0.19 -3.09 -5.30
C LEU A 77 -0.66 -3.77 -6.39
N VAL A 78 -1.78 -3.16 -6.75
CA VAL A 78 -2.67 -3.68 -7.81
C VAL A 78 -1.93 -3.74 -9.15
N LYS A 79 -1.17 -2.71 -9.51
CA LYS A 79 -0.33 -2.71 -10.72
C LYS A 79 0.71 -3.83 -10.67
N GLY A 80 1.42 -4.01 -9.56
CA GLY A 80 2.38 -5.11 -9.38
C GLY A 80 1.75 -6.49 -9.53
N TYR A 81 0.58 -6.69 -8.91
CA TYR A 81 -0.19 -7.93 -9.02
C TYR A 81 -0.64 -8.23 -10.46
N ASN A 82 -1.13 -7.21 -11.17
CA ASN A 82 -1.64 -7.36 -12.53
C ASN A 82 -0.51 -7.53 -13.55
N ASN A 83 0.60 -6.82 -13.42
CA ASN A 83 1.74 -6.92 -14.34
C ASN A 83 2.40 -8.29 -14.28
N ALA A 84 2.37 -8.96 -13.12
CA ALA A 84 2.82 -10.35 -12.98
C ALA A 84 1.95 -11.37 -13.72
N ASN A 85 0.76 -10.97 -14.22
CA ASN A 85 -0.11 -11.80 -15.06
C ASN A 85 0.05 -11.55 -16.56
N SER A 86 0.80 -10.51 -16.96
CA SER A 86 1.05 -10.27 -18.37
C SER A 86 2.06 -11.32 -18.87
N PRO A 87 1.72 -12.14 -19.90
CA PRO A 87 2.73 -12.96 -20.54
C PRO A 87 3.83 -12.04 -21.11
N ALA A 88 5.08 -12.46 -20.94
CA ALA A 88 6.25 -11.79 -21.52
C ALA A 88 6.16 -11.70 -23.04
#